data_AF-A0AA39FRD1-F1
#
_entry.id   AF-A0AA39FRD1-F1
#
_cell.length_a   1.000
_cell.length_b   1.000
_cell.length_c   1.000
_cell.angle_alpha   90.00
_cell.angle_beta   90.00
_cell.angle_gamma   90.00
#
_symmetry.space_group_name_H-M   'P 1'
#
loop_
_entity.id
_entity.type
_entity.pdbx_description
1 polymer ?
#
loop_
_entity_poly.entity_id
_entity_poly.type
_entity_poly.pdbx_seq_one_letter_code
_entity_poly.pdbx_strand_id
1 'polypeptide(L)'
;MNRLLLVPNLANAVINYACREAAVSLTRKWGQYSNNYWIVDDLEGQLYQWSIEGIIATLLGTNWAQYKNSESYYLNIEKLSKSLHKIFELSAKLSVIPINYVTTFRFLVWNELVQTFNNVFQIVRDLIISMKDLEGDGLISMMKKEGIQEQDVNRIVMDLMLAAGDTTAVSTVWALYLLATHSEVQNEIAEKISNAELNTITNDLHIKGIIKESLRLYPTAPFITRILPVDAIIGNYPVSKGVNNTNIHHFFISM
;
A
#
# COMPACT_ATOMS: atom_id res chain seq x y z
N MET A 1 -12.89 -0.74 14.44
CA MET A 1 -12.26 0.16 13.45
C MET A 1 -11.84 1.42 14.20
N ASN A 2 -10.54 1.73 14.22
CA ASN A 2 -9.95 2.77 15.06
C ASN A 2 -10.48 4.17 14.67
N ARG A 3 -11.00 4.94 15.64
CA ARG A 3 -11.54 6.29 15.39
C ARG A 3 -10.44 7.25 14.87
N LEU A 4 -9.18 7.07 15.25
CA LEU A 4 -8.06 7.94 14.83
C LEU A 4 -7.81 7.93 13.33
N LEU A 5 -7.95 6.77 12.67
CA LEU A 5 -7.74 6.64 11.22
C LEU A 5 -8.89 7.24 10.38
N LEU A 6 -10.00 7.60 11.03
CA LEU A 6 -11.20 8.14 10.41
C LEU A 6 -11.43 9.61 10.80
N VAL A 7 -10.56 10.21 11.62
CA VAL A 7 -10.66 11.61 12.06
C VAL A 7 -9.78 12.51 11.19
N PRO A 8 -10.34 13.51 10.48
CA PRO A 8 -9.62 14.26 9.44
C PRO A 8 -8.45 15.16 9.87
N ASN A 9 -8.26 15.50 11.15
CA ASN A 9 -7.37 16.63 11.48
C ASN A 9 -5.97 16.25 11.99
N LEU A 10 -5.85 15.31 12.92
CA LEU A 10 -4.56 14.99 13.53
C LEU A 10 -3.76 13.96 12.71
N ALA A 11 -4.44 12.95 12.18
CA ALA A 11 -3.83 11.95 11.30
C ALA A 11 -3.33 12.60 10.00
N ASN A 12 -4.06 13.57 9.45
CA ASN A 12 -3.68 14.21 8.19
C ASN A 12 -2.37 14.99 8.29
N ALA A 13 -2.04 15.63 9.41
CA ALA A 13 -0.77 16.35 9.54
C ALA A 13 0.44 15.40 9.54
N VAL A 14 0.36 14.32 10.33
CA VAL A 14 1.40 13.28 10.41
C VAL A 14 1.54 12.54 9.08
N ILE A 15 0.42 12.17 8.46
CA ILE A 15 0.39 11.52 7.14
C ILE A 15 0.97 12.44 6.07
N ASN A 16 0.58 13.73 6.04
CA ASN A 16 1.10 14.67 5.05
C ASN A 16 2.61 14.87 5.17
N TYR A 17 3.12 14.99 6.40
CA TYR A 17 4.57 15.07 6.64
C TYR A 17 5.27 13.79 6.17
N ALA A 18 4.80 12.62 6.60
CA ALA A 18 5.39 11.33 6.24
C ALA A 18 5.37 11.07 4.72
N CYS A 19 4.23 11.29 4.07
CA CYS A 19 4.09 11.12 2.62
C CYS A 19 4.98 12.10 1.85
N ARG A 20 5.09 13.36 2.30
CA ARG A 20 6.01 14.34 1.71
C ARG A 20 7.44 13.83 1.75
N GLU A 21 7.87 13.41 2.93
CA GLU A 21 9.24 13.01 3.17
C GLU A 21 9.62 11.75 2.38
N ALA A 22 8.72 10.76 2.30
CA ALA A 22 8.89 9.58 1.45
C ALA A 22 8.94 9.95 -0.05
N ALA A 23 8.07 10.86 -0.51
CA ALA A 23 8.09 11.34 -1.90
C ALA A 23 9.38 12.11 -2.24
N VAL A 24 9.90 12.93 -1.32
CA VAL A 24 11.17 13.64 -1.48
C VAL A 24 12.35 12.66 -1.51
N SER A 25 12.32 11.62 -0.69
CA SER A 25 13.30 10.53 -0.69
C SER A 25 13.36 9.84 -2.06
N LEU A 26 12.19 9.47 -2.62
CA LEU A 26 12.09 8.85 -3.94
C LEU A 26 12.59 9.76 -5.07
N THR A 27 12.14 11.01 -5.13
CA THR A 27 12.58 11.97 -6.17
C THR A 27 14.08 12.24 -6.10
N ARG A 28 14.68 12.31 -4.90
CA ARG A 28 16.13 12.41 -4.73
C ARG A 28 16.86 11.17 -5.23
N LYS A 29 16.36 9.97 -4.88
CA LYS A 29 16.90 8.69 -5.37
C LYS A 29 16.86 8.63 -6.89
N TRP A 30 15.72 9.00 -7.49
CA TRP A 30 15.54 8.98 -8.94
C TRP A 30 16.33 10.07 -9.67
N GLY A 31 16.59 11.21 -9.02
CA GLY A 31 17.44 12.27 -9.57
C GLY A 31 18.87 11.81 -9.89
N GLN A 32 19.36 10.72 -9.27
CA GLN A 32 20.66 10.13 -9.57
C GLN A 32 20.73 9.49 -10.96
N TYR A 33 19.58 9.10 -11.54
CA TYR A 33 19.50 8.54 -12.90
C TYR A 33 19.51 9.60 -14.00
N SER A 34 19.62 10.89 -13.65
CA SER A 34 19.77 11.98 -14.63
C SER A 34 20.96 11.76 -15.57
N ASN A 35 22.03 11.12 -15.09
CA ASN A 35 23.20 10.76 -15.88
C ASN A 35 23.03 9.48 -16.73
N ASN A 36 21.95 8.71 -16.52
CA ASN A 36 21.68 7.42 -17.19
C ASN A 36 20.42 7.49 -18.06
N TYR A 37 20.30 8.50 -18.91
CA TYR A 37 19.15 8.70 -19.80
C TYR A 37 17.77 8.68 -19.09
N TRP A 38 17.74 8.93 -17.78
CA TRP A 38 16.54 8.86 -16.94
C TRP A 38 15.90 7.45 -16.87
N ILE A 39 16.66 6.40 -17.15
CA ILE A 39 16.20 5.02 -17.03
C ILE A 39 16.33 4.58 -15.56
N VAL A 40 15.20 4.31 -14.93
CA VAL A 40 15.12 3.80 -13.55
C VAL A 40 15.11 2.27 -13.59
N ASP A 41 16.18 1.66 -13.09
CA ASP A 41 16.26 0.19 -12.96
C ASP A 41 15.30 -0.33 -11.88
N ASP A 42 14.69 -1.50 -12.11
CA ASP A 42 13.78 -2.15 -11.13
C ASP A 42 12.70 -1.19 -10.58
N LEU A 43 12.02 -0.46 -11.48
CA LEU A 43 10.99 0.53 -11.12
C LEU A 43 9.95 -0.02 -10.13
N GLU A 44 9.49 -1.25 -10.36
CA GLU A 44 8.53 -1.93 -9.51
C GLU A 44 9.09 -2.16 -8.10
N GLY A 45 10.27 -2.79 -7.97
CA GLY A 45 10.91 -2.99 -6.68
C GLY A 45 11.18 -1.69 -5.92
N GLN A 46 11.56 -0.62 -6.62
CA GLN A 46 11.75 0.69 -6.01
C GLN A 46 10.44 1.30 -5.49
N LEU A 47 9.33 1.16 -6.23
CA LEU A 47 8.02 1.66 -5.81
C LEU A 47 7.43 0.84 -4.65
N TYR A 48 7.70 -0.46 -4.59
CA TYR A 48 7.34 -1.29 -3.43
C TYR A 48 8.06 -0.82 -2.16
N GLN A 49 9.38 -0.62 -2.24
CA GLN A 49 10.18 -0.11 -1.12
C GLN A 49 9.66 1.26 -0.66
N TRP A 50 9.38 2.15 -1.61
CA TRP A 50 8.83 3.49 -1.33
C TRP A 50 7.45 3.43 -0.66
N SER A 51 6.57 2.51 -1.08
CA SER A 51 5.25 2.36 -0.46
C SER A 51 5.36 1.95 1.01
N ILE A 52 6.23 0.97 1.30
CA ILE A 52 6.51 0.52 2.67
C ILE A 52 7.15 1.65 3.49
N GLU A 53 8.09 2.39 2.91
CA GLU A 53 8.71 3.57 3.51
C GLU A 53 7.67 4.63 3.91
N GLY A 54 6.67 4.89 3.08
CA GLY A 54 5.57 5.81 3.39
C GLY A 54 4.76 5.40 4.63
N ILE A 55 4.49 4.11 4.79
CA ILE A 55 3.84 3.60 6.02
C ILE A 55 4.75 3.74 7.22
N ILE A 56 6.02 3.35 7.13
CA ILE A 56 6.95 3.45 8.27
C ILE A 56 7.14 4.91 8.68
N ALA A 57 7.24 5.82 7.71
CA ALA A 57 7.28 7.25 7.97
C ALA A 57 6.01 7.73 8.70
N THR A 58 4.83 7.22 8.32
CA THR A 58 3.57 7.54 8.99
C THR A 58 3.50 6.98 10.42
N LEU A 59 4.05 5.77 10.62
CA LEU A 59 4.10 5.11 11.92
C LEU A 59 4.99 5.84 12.92
N LEU A 60 6.14 6.35 12.45
CA LEU A 60 7.17 6.99 13.28
C LEU A 60 7.05 8.52 13.35
N GLY A 61 6.38 9.15 12.38
CA GLY A 61 6.29 10.60 12.29
C GLY A 61 7.67 11.24 12.10
N THR A 62 7.96 12.28 12.88
CA THR A 62 9.22 13.06 12.82
C THR A 62 10.48 12.22 13.08
N ASN A 63 10.39 11.11 13.82
CA ASN A 63 11.53 10.22 14.11
C ASN A 63 11.97 9.35 12.93
N TRP A 64 11.17 9.28 11.87
CA TRP A 64 11.51 8.49 10.69
C TRP A 64 12.86 8.90 10.06
N ALA A 65 13.15 10.20 10.04
CA ALA A 65 14.40 10.71 9.44
C ALA A 65 15.66 10.18 10.14
N GLN A 66 15.58 9.91 11.45
CA GLN A 66 16.66 9.27 12.21
C GLN A 66 16.73 7.76 11.89
N TYR A 67 15.57 7.10 11.88
CA TYR A 67 15.47 5.65 11.70
C TYR A 67 15.96 5.17 10.32
N LYS A 68 15.62 5.90 9.25
CA LYS A 68 15.95 5.52 7.87
C LYS A 68 17.45 5.43 7.58
N ASN A 69 18.30 6.05 8.40
CA ASN A 69 19.75 6.02 8.23
C ASN A 69 20.40 4.79 8.89
N SER A 70 19.62 3.92 9.54
CA SER A 70 20.14 2.69 10.13
C SER A 70 20.37 1.63 9.05
N GLU A 71 21.49 0.91 9.13
CA GLU A 71 21.81 -0.19 8.20
C GLU A 71 20.77 -1.33 8.25
N SER A 72 20.23 -1.58 9.46
CA SER A 72 19.15 -2.55 9.71
C SER A 72 17.87 -2.22 8.90
N TYR A 73 17.57 -0.94 8.70
CA TYR A 73 16.38 -0.52 7.96
C TYR A 73 16.43 -0.97 6.50
N TYR A 74 17.45 -0.55 5.74
CA TYR A 74 17.50 -0.84 4.30
C TYR A 74 17.48 -2.34 3.99
N LEU A 75 18.24 -3.13 4.76
CA LEU A 75 18.28 -4.58 4.57
C LEU A 75 16.92 -5.24 4.81
N ASN A 76 16.17 -4.77 5.82
CA ASN A 76 14.86 -5.30 6.13
C ASN A 76 13.80 -4.88 5.11
N ILE A 77 13.85 -3.64 4.59
CA ILE A 77 12.91 -3.15 3.59
C ILE A 77 13.06 -3.86 2.25
N GLU A 78 14.29 -4.09 1.79
CA GLU A 78 14.53 -4.82 0.55
C GLU A 78 14.01 -6.26 0.65
N LYS A 79 14.33 -6.96 1.75
CA LYS A 79 13.86 -8.33 2.01
C LYS A 79 12.34 -8.39 2.13
N LEU A 80 11.74 -7.42 2.84
CA LEU A 80 10.30 -7.33 3.03
C LEU A 80 9.59 -7.11 1.68
N SER A 81 10.07 -6.15 0.89
CA SER A 81 9.56 -5.85 -0.45
C SER A 81 9.55 -7.09 -1.35
N LYS A 82 10.67 -7.79 -1.46
CA LYS A 82 10.79 -9.02 -2.26
C LYS A 82 9.85 -10.12 -1.77
N SER A 83 9.74 -10.29 -0.45
CA SER A 83 8.91 -11.34 0.15
C SER A 83 7.41 -11.04 0.03
N LEU A 84 6.99 -9.78 0.16
CA LEU A 84 5.60 -9.37 -0.04
C LEU A 84 5.15 -9.59 -1.48
N HIS A 85 5.93 -9.12 -2.45
CA HIS A 85 5.65 -9.37 -3.87
C HIS A 85 5.52 -10.89 -4.15
N LYS A 86 6.40 -11.70 -3.54
CA LYS A 86 6.33 -13.16 -3.67
C LYS A 86 5.05 -13.78 -3.09
N ILE A 87 4.54 -13.26 -1.97
CA ILE A 87 3.25 -13.70 -1.40
C ILE A 87 2.12 -13.50 -2.40
N PHE A 88 2.07 -12.35 -3.08
CA PHE A 88 1.03 -12.08 -4.07
C PHE A 88 1.15 -13.01 -5.28
N GLU A 89 2.36 -13.24 -5.80
CA GLU A 89 2.59 -14.17 -6.91
C GLU A 89 2.14 -15.60 -6.56
N LEU A 90 2.51 -16.10 -5.38
CA LEU A 90 2.13 -17.43 -4.90
C LEU A 90 0.63 -17.53 -4.61
N SER A 91 0.03 -16.48 -4.03
CA SER A 91 -1.41 -16.42 -3.76
C SER A 91 -2.23 -16.43 -5.04
N ALA A 92 -1.79 -15.70 -6.08
CA ALA A 92 -2.43 -15.71 -7.39
C ALA A 92 -2.37 -17.08 -8.07
N LYS A 93 -1.25 -17.81 -7.95
CA LYS A 93 -1.15 -19.20 -8.44
C LYS A 93 -2.08 -20.16 -7.72
N LEU A 94 -2.34 -19.93 -6.43
CA LEU A 94 -3.22 -20.78 -5.63
C LEU A 94 -4.71 -20.42 -5.78
N SER A 95 -5.05 -19.18 -6.15
CA SER A 95 -6.44 -18.72 -6.27
C SER A 95 -7.24 -19.46 -7.35
N VAL A 96 -6.56 -20.00 -8.35
CA VAL A 96 -7.15 -20.82 -9.43
C VAL A 96 -7.28 -22.31 -9.07
N ILE A 97 -6.76 -22.73 -7.93
CA ILE A 97 -6.72 -24.13 -7.49
C ILE A 97 -7.68 -24.32 -6.30
N PRO A 98 -8.60 -25.30 -6.34
CA PRO A 98 -9.49 -25.52 -5.21
C PRO A 98 -8.73 -25.97 -3.95
N ILE A 99 -9.01 -25.33 -2.82
CA ILE A 99 -8.22 -25.43 -1.56
C ILE A 99 -8.15 -26.84 -0.97
N ASN A 100 -9.16 -27.67 -1.23
CA ASN A 100 -9.19 -29.08 -0.82
C ASN A 100 -8.06 -29.88 -1.48
N TYR A 101 -7.72 -29.60 -2.75
CA TYR A 101 -6.59 -30.26 -3.42
C TYR A 101 -5.26 -29.77 -2.87
N VAL A 102 -5.13 -28.45 -2.67
CA VAL A 102 -3.91 -27.82 -2.14
C VAL A 102 -3.50 -28.42 -0.79
N THR A 103 -4.48 -28.56 0.12
CA THR A 103 -4.27 -29.07 1.48
C THR A 103 -4.08 -30.59 1.52
N THR A 104 -4.83 -31.35 0.71
CA THR A 104 -4.73 -32.81 0.66
C THR A 104 -3.40 -33.27 0.05
N PHE A 105 -2.96 -32.63 -1.04
CA PHE A 105 -1.77 -33.03 -1.77
C PHE A 105 -0.50 -32.26 -1.38
N ARG A 106 -0.59 -31.37 -0.36
CA ARG A 106 0.53 -30.58 0.18
C ARG A 106 1.41 -29.97 -0.90
N PHE A 107 0.79 -29.25 -1.84
CA PHE A 107 1.50 -28.69 -2.98
C PHE A 107 2.71 -27.85 -2.55
N LEU A 108 3.82 -27.97 -3.29
CA LEU A 108 5.05 -27.24 -2.99
C LEU A 108 4.82 -25.73 -2.89
N VAL A 109 3.96 -25.19 -3.77
CA VAL A 109 3.55 -23.78 -3.79
C VAL A 109 2.88 -23.34 -2.48
N TRP A 110 2.11 -24.22 -1.82
CA TRP A 110 1.51 -23.93 -0.52
C TRP A 110 2.56 -23.86 0.59
N ASN A 111 3.50 -24.80 0.61
CA ASN A 111 4.58 -24.79 1.60
C ASN A 111 5.48 -23.57 1.41
N GLU A 112 5.76 -23.19 0.16
CA GLU A 112 6.50 -21.97 -0.18
C GLU A 112 5.74 -20.74 0.34
N LEU A 113 4.43 -20.62 0.05
CA LEU A 113 3.61 -19.50 0.53
C LEU A 113 3.66 -19.36 2.06
N VAL A 114 3.49 -20.46 2.79
CA VAL A 114 3.53 -20.48 4.26
C VAL A 114 4.91 -20.06 4.77
N GLN A 115 6.00 -20.53 4.16
CA GLN A 115 7.35 -20.10 4.52
C GLN A 115 7.58 -18.62 4.23
N THR A 116 7.10 -18.11 3.10
CA THR A 116 7.20 -16.68 2.77
C THR A 116 6.45 -15.83 3.78
N PHE A 117 5.22 -16.21 4.17
CA PHE A 117 4.48 -15.52 5.24
C PHE A 117 5.24 -15.52 6.57
N ASN A 118 5.80 -16.67 6.99
CA ASN A 118 6.58 -16.74 8.22
C ASN A 118 7.79 -15.80 8.20
N ASN A 119 8.51 -15.75 7.08
CA ASN A 119 9.64 -14.84 6.91
C ASN A 119 9.20 -13.37 6.98
N VAL A 120 8.12 -13.02 6.29
CA VAL A 120 7.55 -11.67 6.33
C VAL A 120 7.12 -11.28 7.75
N PHE A 121 6.41 -12.16 8.47
CA PHE A 121 6.01 -11.91 9.84
C PHE A 121 7.21 -11.71 10.76
N GLN A 122 8.30 -12.45 10.55
CA GLN A 122 9.53 -12.27 11.32
C GLN A 122 10.18 -10.91 11.03
N ILE A 123 10.35 -10.55 9.75
CA ILE A 123 10.93 -9.26 9.36
C ILE A 123 10.12 -8.09 9.93
N VAL A 124 8.78 -8.16 9.82
CA VAL A 124 7.90 -7.10 10.35
C VAL A 124 7.96 -7.03 11.87
N ARG A 125 8.08 -8.16 12.58
CA ARG A 125 8.29 -8.16 14.04
C ARG A 125 9.62 -7.51 14.41
N ASP A 126 10.69 -7.80 13.70
CA ASP A 126 12.00 -7.21 13.95
C ASP A 126 11.97 -5.69 13.71
N LEU A 127 11.26 -5.25 12.66
CA LEU A 127 11.00 -3.83 12.40
C LEU A 127 10.21 -3.21 13.56
N ILE A 128 9.10 -3.82 14.01
CA ILE A 128 8.30 -3.34 15.15
C ILE A 128 9.15 -3.20 16.41
N ILE A 129 9.99 -4.20 16.71
CA ILE A 129 10.89 -4.16 17.87
C ILE A 129 11.88 -3.01 17.74
N SER A 130 12.50 -2.83 16.57
CA SER A 130 13.44 -1.73 16.34
C SER A 130 12.80 -0.34 16.41
N MET A 131 11.48 -0.26 16.18
CA MET A 131 10.70 0.97 16.26
C MET A 131 10.13 1.24 17.67
N LYS A 132 10.17 0.25 18.58
CA LYS A 132 9.44 0.29 19.85
C LYS A 132 9.85 1.47 20.75
N ASP A 133 11.13 1.79 20.75
CA ASP A 133 11.75 2.82 21.59
C ASP A 133 11.82 4.20 20.91
N LEU A 134 11.32 4.30 19.67
CA LEU A 134 11.26 5.56 18.93
C LEU A 134 9.98 6.31 19.31
N GLU A 135 9.98 6.93 20.50
CA GLU A 135 8.88 7.79 20.93
C GLU A 135 8.80 9.06 20.08
N GLY A 136 7.73 9.18 19.27
CA GLY A 136 7.52 10.33 18.39
C GLY A 136 6.08 10.84 18.36
N ASP A 137 5.75 11.59 17.31
CA ASP A 137 4.41 12.08 17.01
C ASP A 137 3.66 11.23 15.98
N GLY A 138 4.27 10.12 15.52
CA GLY A 138 3.71 9.19 14.56
C GLY A 138 2.48 8.41 15.05
N LEU A 139 1.88 7.63 14.13
CA LEU A 139 0.66 6.88 14.39
C LEU A 139 0.80 5.89 15.56
N ILE A 140 1.98 5.29 15.78
CA ILE A 140 2.23 4.40 16.92
C ILE A 140 1.98 5.14 18.24
N SER A 141 2.58 6.32 18.39
CA SER A 141 2.41 7.15 19.59
C SER A 141 0.98 7.65 19.75
N MET A 142 0.32 8.03 18.65
CA MET A 142 -1.09 8.45 18.68
C MET A 142 -2.00 7.32 19.18
N MET A 143 -1.81 6.10 18.69
CA MET A 143 -2.60 4.94 19.14
C MET A 143 -2.38 4.62 20.61
N LYS A 144 -1.13 4.69 21.09
CA LYS A 144 -0.80 4.51 22.53
C LYS A 144 -1.46 5.58 23.40
N LYS A 145 -1.47 6.85 22.97
CA LYS A 145 -2.10 7.97 23.70
C LYS A 145 -3.62 7.80 23.84
N GLU A 146 -4.28 7.21 22.86
CA GLU A 146 -5.71 6.85 22.93
C GLU A 146 -6.00 5.59 23.75
N GLY A 147 -4.99 5.02 24.41
CA GLY A 147 -5.15 3.84 25.28
C GLY A 147 -5.26 2.52 24.54
N ILE A 148 -4.86 2.44 23.26
CA ILE A 148 -4.78 1.17 22.54
C ILE A 148 -3.63 0.34 23.13
N GLN A 149 -3.94 -0.92 23.47
CA GLN A 149 -2.98 -1.83 24.09
C GLN A 149 -1.80 -2.13 23.15
N GLU A 150 -0.60 -2.31 23.70
CA GLU A 150 0.63 -2.51 22.92
C GLU A 150 0.51 -3.68 21.93
N GLN A 151 -0.10 -4.79 22.36
CA GLN A 151 -0.34 -5.95 21.49
C GLN A 151 -1.20 -5.61 20.26
N ASP A 152 -2.19 -4.73 20.42
CA ASP A 152 -3.10 -4.36 19.35
C ASP A 152 -2.48 -3.30 18.45
N VAL A 153 -1.66 -2.40 19.01
CA VAL A 153 -0.79 -1.51 18.22
C VAL A 153 0.13 -2.33 17.32
N ASN A 154 0.80 -3.35 17.86
CA ASN A 154 1.72 -4.19 17.08
C ASN A 154 1.00 -4.96 15.96
N ARG A 155 -0.23 -5.44 16.21
CA ARG A 155 -1.07 -6.08 15.19
C ARG A 155 -1.46 -5.08 14.09
N ILE A 156 -1.91 -3.89 14.46
CA ILE A 156 -2.28 -2.84 13.48
C ILE A 156 -1.07 -2.44 12.64
N VAL A 157 0.10 -2.26 13.25
CA VAL A 157 1.35 -1.96 12.52
C VAL A 157 1.68 -3.07 11.53
N MET A 158 1.59 -4.32 11.97
CA MET A 158 1.81 -5.47 11.10
C MET A 158 0.85 -5.46 9.90
N ASP A 159 -0.44 -5.31 10.13
CA ASP A 159 -1.46 -5.27 9.07
C ASP A 159 -1.21 -4.11 8.08
N LEU A 160 -0.84 -2.92 8.56
CA LEU A 160 -0.55 -1.76 7.72
C LEU A 160 0.66 -2.00 6.80
N MET A 161 1.74 -2.60 7.33
CA MET A 161 2.95 -2.88 6.54
C MET A 161 2.70 -3.95 5.48
N LEU A 162 1.91 -4.98 5.80
CA LEU A 162 1.55 -6.03 4.84
C LEU A 162 0.62 -5.50 3.73
N ALA A 163 -0.32 -4.61 4.07
CA ALA A 163 -1.30 -4.10 3.13
C ALA A 163 -0.70 -3.10 2.12
N ALA A 164 0.29 -2.30 2.53
CA ALA A 164 0.73 -1.17 1.72
C ALA A 164 1.67 -1.51 0.57
N GLY A 165 2.45 -2.60 0.68
CA GLY A 165 3.52 -2.94 -0.28
C GLY A 165 3.06 -2.86 -1.72
N ASP A 166 2.22 -3.80 -2.14
CA ASP A 166 1.76 -3.92 -3.53
C ASP A 166 0.76 -2.84 -3.92
N THR A 167 -0.18 -2.49 -3.05
CA THR A 167 -1.36 -1.72 -3.49
C THR A 167 -1.00 -0.33 -3.98
N THR A 168 -0.18 0.39 -3.24
CA THR A 168 0.21 1.76 -3.63
C THR A 168 1.23 1.71 -4.75
N ALA A 169 2.19 0.78 -4.70
CA ALA A 169 3.22 0.65 -5.72
C ALA A 169 2.61 0.40 -7.11
N VAL A 170 1.72 -0.60 -7.23
CA VAL A 170 1.04 -0.92 -8.50
C VAL A 170 0.17 0.24 -8.99
N SER A 171 -0.57 0.89 -8.08
CA SER A 171 -1.38 2.06 -8.44
C SER A 171 -0.51 3.20 -9.00
N THR A 172 0.66 3.42 -8.40
CA THR A 172 1.61 4.44 -8.85
C THR A 172 2.26 4.08 -10.18
N VAL A 173 2.62 2.81 -10.42
CA VAL A 173 3.12 2.34 -11.72
C VAL A 173 2.13 2.69 -12.84
N TRP A 174 0.84 2.38 -12.65
CA TRP A 174 -0.18 2.68 -13.65
C TRP A 174 -0.42 4.17 -13.86
N ALA A 175 -0.37 4.97 -12.78
CA ALA A 175 -0.47 6.42 -12.88
C ALA A 175 0.72 7.01 -13.67
N LEU A 176 1.95 6.55 -13.40
CA LEU A 176 3.14 6.96 -14.14
C LEU A 176 3.08 6.55 -15.62
N TYR A 177 2.63 5.32 -15.90
CA TYR A 177 2.42 4.83 -17.26
C TYR A 177 1.42 5.72 -18.01
N LEU A 178 0.25 6.00 -17.42
CA LEU A 178 -0.77 6.84 -18.04
C LEU A 178 -0.28 8.27 -18.30
N LEU A 179 0.47 8.86 -17.36
CA LEU A 179 1.09 10.17 -17.57
C LEU A 179 2.10 10.14 -18.73
N ALA A 180 2.95 9.11 -18.78
CA ALA A 180 3.95 8.96 -19.83
C ALA A 180 3.33 8.77 -21.22
N THR A 181 2.15 8.16 -21.32
CA THR A 181 1.44 7.97 -22.60
C THR A 181 0.51 9.13 -22.97
N HIS A 182 0.29 10.09 -22.08
CA HIS A 182 -0.58 11.27 -22.30
C HIS A 182 0.18 12.56 -21.99
N SER A 183 1.15 12.90 -22.85
CA SER A 183 2.08 14.01 -22.64
C SER A 183 1.40 15.38 -22.48
N GLU A 184 0.24 15.61 -23.10
CA GLU A 184 -0.56 16.83 -22.91
C GLU A 184 -0.96 17.02 -21.43
N VAL A 185 -1.53 15.98 -20.83
CA VAL A 185 -1.95 15.97 -19.41
C VAL A 185 -0.74 16.08 -18.49
N GLN A 186 0.35 15.38 -18.82
CA GLN A 186 1.60 15.45 -18.06
C GLN A 186 2.17 16.88 -18.05
N ASN A 187 2.20 17.55 -19.21
CA ASN A 187 2.76 18.90 -19.35
C ASN A 187 1.88 19.95 -18.65
N GLU A 188 0.54 19.88 -18.82
CA GLU A 188 -0.41 20.77 -18.14
C GLU A 188 -0.17 20.73 -16.62
N ILE A 189 0.00 19.53 -16.09
CA ILE A 189 0.15 19.33 -14.65
C ILE A 189 1.54 19.73 -14.17
N ALA A 190 2.59 19.41 -14.93
CA ALA A 190 3.95 19.83 -14.62
C ALA A 190 4.04 21.36 -14.51
N GLU A 191 3.42 22.09 -15.45
CA GLU A 191 3.36 23.55 -15.40
C GLU A 191 2.62 24.04 -14.16
N LYS A 192 1.45 23.46 -13.88
CA LYS A 192 0.59 23.81 -12.74
C LYS A 192 1.26 23.59 -11.39
N ILE A 193 2.04 22.52 -11.24
CA ILE A 193 2.65 22.16 -9.94
C ILE A 193 4.09 22.65 -9.78
N SER A 194 4.72 23.17 -10.83
CA SER A 194 6.15 23.58 -10.83
C SER A 194 6.54 24.49 -9.67
N ASN A 195 5.63 25.33 -9.19
CA ASN A 195 5.83 26.27 -8.08
C ASN A 195 4.73 26.19 -7.01
N ALA A 196 3.90 25.14 -7.03
CA ALA A 196 2.79 25.01 -6.09
C ALA A 196 3.27 24.49 -4.72
N GLU A 197 2.71 25.03 -3.64
CA GLU A 197 2.89 24.44 -2.31
C GLU A 197 2.27 23.05 -2.25
N LEU A 198 2.84 22.15 -1.44
CA LEU A 198 2.36 20.78 -1.30
C LEU A 198 0.87 20.71 -0.93
N ASN A 199 0.40 21.59 -0.05
CA ASN A 199 -1.02 21.64 0.33
C ASN A 199 -1.94 21.99 -0.83
N THR A 200 -1.45 22.75 -1.80
CA THR A 200 -2.17 23.05 -3.04
C THR A 200 -2.20 21.82 -3.93
N ILE A 201 -1.07 21.12 -4.09
CA ILE A 201 -0.96 19.90 -4.91
C ILE A 201 -1.85 18.78 -4.36
N THR A 202 -1.81 18.52 -3.06
CA THR A 202 -2.58 17.43 -2.43
C THR A 202 -4.09 17.69 -2.43
N ASN A 203 -4.51 18.95 -2.57
CA ASN A 203 -5.91 19.32 -2.69
C ASN A 203 -6.39 19.53 -4.12
N ASP A 204 -5.48 19.50 -5.09
CA ASP A 204 -5.80 19.74 -6.49
C ASP A 204 -6.71 18.66 -7.07
N LEU A 205 -7.80 19.09 -7.70
CA LEU A 205 -8.80 18.19 -8.28
C LEU A 205 -8.26 17.44 -9.51
N HIS A 206 -7.34 18.02 -10.29
CA HIS A 206 -6.77 17.37 -11.48
C HIS A 206 -5.83 16.24 -11.04
N ILE A 207 -4.98 16.48 -10.03
CA ILE A 207 -4.10 15.45 -9.44
C ILE A 207 -4.94 14.30 -8.86
N LYS A 208 -5.97 14.61 -8.06
CA LYS A 208 -6.90 13.59 -7.56
C LYS A 208 -7.62 12.87 -8.70
N GLY A 209 -7.93 13.58 -9.79
CA GLY A 209 -8.52 13.05 -11.01
C GLY A 209 -7.65 11.98 -11.66
N ILE A 210 -6.34 12.23 -11.82
CA ILE A 210 -5.41 11.23 -12.37
C ILE A 210 -5.41 9.96 -11.55
N ILE A 211 -5.30 10.05 -10.22
CA ILE A 211 -5.26 8.87 -9.36
C ILE A 211 -6.57 8.08 -9.50
N LYS A 212 -7.72 8.77 -9.50
CA LYS A 212 -9.03 8.15 -9.71
C LYS A 212 -9.14 7.49 -11.09
N GLU A 213 -8.67 8.15 -12.14
CA GLU A 213 -8.74 7.65 -13.50
C GLU A 213 -7.81 6.46 -13.72
N SER A 214 -6.62 6.50 -13.11
CA SER A 214 -5.68 5.37 -13.09
C SER A 214 -6.30 4.15 -12.43
N LEU A 215 -6.96 4.33 -11.28
CA LEU A 215 -7.67 3.25 -10.58
C LEU A 215 -8.94 2.79 -11.31
N ARG A 216 -9.56 3.64 -12.13
CA ARG A 216 -10.71 3.28 -12.97
C ARG A 216 -10.28 2.36 -14.12
N LEU A 217 -9.16 2.68 -14.78
CA LEU A 217 -8.61 1.91 -15.90
C LEU A 217 -7.85 0.66 -15.45
N TYR A 218 -7.05 0.79 -14.40
CA TYR A 218 -6.17 -0.24 -13.85
C TYR A 218 -6.41 -0.41 -12.34
N PRO A 219 -7.53 -1.03 -11.94
CA PRO A 219 -7.85 -1.22 -10.53
C PRO A 219 -6.90 -2.21 -9.87
N THR A 220 -6.17 -1.76 -8.85
CA THR A 220 -5.28 -2.63 -8.06
C THR A 220 -6.04 -3.73 -7.30
N ALA A 221 -7.29 -3.45 -6.92
CA ALA A 221 -8.23 -4.43 -6.39
C ALA A 221 -9.37 -4.63 -7.41
N PRO A 222 -9.31 -5.66 -8.27
CA PRO A 222 -10.26 -5.81 -9.38
C PRO A 222 -11.69 -6.16 -8.93
N PHE A 223 -11.88 -6.61 -7.69
CA PHE A 223 -13.19 -6.94 -7.14
C PHE A 223 -13.27 -6.58 -5.65
N ILE A 224 -14.49 -6.31 -5.18
CA ILE A 224 -14.80 -6.03 -3.77
C ILE A 224 -15.82 -7.05 -3.29
N THR A 225 -15.46 -7.89 -2.33
CA THR A 225 -16.36 -8.97 -1.90
C THR A 225 -17.24 -8.57 -0.72
N ARG A 226 -18.48 -9.06 -0.70
CA ARG A 226 -19.41 -8.93 0.44
C ARG A 226 -20.15 -10.25 0.67
N ILE A 227 -20.38 -10.56 1.95
CA ILE A 227 -21.29 -11.60 2.40
C ILE A 227 -22.51 -10.89 2.96
N LEU A 228 -23.69 -11.12 2.38
CA LEU A 228 -24.89 -10.40 2.80
C LEU A 228 -25.37 -10.90 4.18
N PRO A 229 -25.55 -10.01 5.17
CA PRO A 229 -26.03 -10.40 6.50
C PRO A 229 -27.54 -10.69 6.53
N VAL A 230 -28.27 -10.21 5.52
CA VAL A 230 -29.72 -10.36 5.32
C VAL A 230 -30.01 -10.50 3.83
N ASP A 231 -31.18 -11.02 3.48
CA ASP A 231 -31.66 -11.04 2.10
C ASP A 231 -31.76 -9.61 1.55
N ALA A 232 -31.42 -9.43 0.27
CA ALA A 232 -31.46 -8.13 -0.38
C ALA A 232 -31.92 -8.25 -1.84
N ILE A 233 -32.32 -7.12 -2.44
CA ILE A 233 -32.58 -7.03 -3.88
C ILE A 233 -31.46 -6.19 -4.49
N ILE A 234 -30.72 -6.77 -5.44
CA ILE A 234 -29.65 -6.07 -6.18
C ILE A 234 -30.12 -5.94 -7.63
N GLY A 235 -30.32 -4.69 -8.08
CA GLY A 235 -31.04 -4.43 -9.32
C GLY A 235 -32.47 -4.97 -9.21
N ASN A 236 -32.81 -5.97 -10.04
CA ASN A 236 -34.10 -6.66 -10.00
C ASN A 236 -34.00 -8.12 -9.51
N TYR A 237 -32.87 -8.50 -8.90
CA TYR A 237 -32.62 -9.88 -8.49
C TYR A 237 -32.64 -10.03 -6.96
N PRO A 238 -33.47 -10.94 -6.42
CA PRO A 238 -33.38 -11.30 -5.01
C PRO A 238 -32.11 -12.11 -4.75
N VAL A 239 -31.34 -11.71 -3.74
CA VAL A 239 -30.11 -12.37 -3.29
C VAL A 239 -30.27 -12.72 -1.81
N SER A 240 -30.17 -14.01 -1.49
CA SER A 240 -30.30 -14.49 -0.13
C SER A 240 -29.09 -14.17 0.74
N LYS A 241 -29.32 -14.06 2.04
CA LYS A 241 -28.32 -13.99 3.10
C LYS A 241 -27.26 -15.10 2.91
N GLY A 242 -26.01 -14.76 3.20
CA GLY A 242 -24.90 -15.71 3.23
C GLY A 242 -24.29 -16.06 1.86
N VAL A 243 -24.85 -15.55 0.76
CA VAL A 243 -24.24 -15.68 -0.57
C VAL A 243 -23.02 -14.75 -0.66
N ASN A 244 -21.87 -15.30 -1.06
CA ASN A 244 -20.69 -14.52 -1.42
C ASN A 244 -20.93 -13.86 -2.79
N ASN A 245 -21.00 -12.53 -2.83
CA ASN A 245 -21.30 -11.77 -4.06
C ASN A 245 -20.13 -11.70 -5.06
N THR A 246 -19.06 -12.50 -4.91
CA THR A 246 -17.93 -12.54 -5.86
C THR A 246 -18.38 -12.83 -7.29
N ASN A 247 -19.42 -13.65 -7.48
CA ASN A 247 -19.93 -13.99 -8.80
C ASN A 247 -20.85 -12.92 -9.42
N ILE A 248 -21.20 -11.85 -8.69
CA ILE A 248 -22.07 -10.78 -9.22
C ILE A 248 -21.23 -9.67 -9.88
N HIS A 249 -19.93 -9.55 -9.55
CA HIS A 249 -19.06 -8.52 -10.16
C HIS A 249 -18.78 -8.76 -11.64
N HIS A 250 -18.90 -9.99 -12.14
CA HIS A 250 -18.81 -10.27 -13.58
C HIS A 250 -19.94 -9.61 -14.39
N PHE A 251 -21.04 -9.19 -13.74
CA PHE A 251 -22.18 -8.52 -14.36
C PHE A 251 -22.10 -6.98 -14.36
N PHE A 252 -21.20 -6.37 -13.59
CA PHE A 252 -21.14 -4.90 -13.46
C PHE A 252 -19.93 -4.24 -14.13
N ILE A 253 -18.95 -5.01 -14.60
CA ILE A 253 -17.81 -4.50 -15.39
C ILE A 253 -18.07 -4.66 -16.91
N SER A 254 -19.23 -5.21 -17.29
CA SER A 254 -19.61 -5.49 -18.68
C SER A 254 -20.84 -4.68 -19.17
N MET A 255 -21.14 -3.54 -18.53
CA MET A 255 -22.11 -2.56 -19.05
C MET A 255 -21.46 -1.19 -19.26
#